data_AF-A0A6V8P7D6-F1
#
_entry.id   AF-A0A6V8P7D6-F1
#
_cell.length_a   1.000
_cell.length_b   1.000
_cell.length_c   1.000
_cell.angle_alpha   90.00
_cell.angle_beta   90.00
_cell.angle_gamma   90.00
#
_symmetry.space_group_name_H-M   'P 1'
#
loop_
_entity.id
_entity.type
_entity.pdbx_description
1 polymer ?
#
loop_
_entity_poly.entity_id
_entity_poly.type
_entity_poly.pdbx_seq_one_letter_code
_entity_poly.pdbx_strand_id
1 'polypeptide(L)'
;MSAEQEILGRFGDTASCLKHLERTRRELVQLIESLSDEQLHKRPGSDIWSPAEVLEHVLLVEESVGKIIRRLRKVALGEADPFPSLPAGQTRPDGRPLAPPAMQPKGGLSRTELQERLQAVRTRLLDEVAESGERLPNPPTYKHPFFWRPDRFGLATNRGLPRATPPSANSSTTNAVSLRMGCRAYKLGGSHPNGHENS
;
A
#
# COMPACT_ATOMS: atom_id res chain seq x y z
N MET A 1 13.02 6.42 -21.90
CA MET A 1 11.94 5.96 -21.00
C MET A 1 12.26 6.44 -19.59
N SER A 2 11.29 6.98 -18.85
CA SER A 2 11.55 7.48 -17.50
C SER A 2 11.68 6.33 -16.49
N ALA A 3 12.40 6.53 -15.38
CA ALA A 3 12.47 5.56 -14.28
C ALA A 3 11.09 5.15 -13.74
N GLU A 4 10.07 5.99 -13.95
CA GLU A 4 8.68 5.68 -13.58
C GLU A 4 8.02 4.68 -14.54
N GLN A 5 8.31 4.76 -15.84
CA GLN A 5 7.81 3.80 -16.84
C GLN A 5 8.42 2.41 -16.61
N GLU A 6 9.67 2.36 -16.16
CA GLU A 6 10.39 1.12 -15.87
C GLU A 6 9.86 0.42 -14.61
N ILE A 7 9.44 1.17 -13.58
CA ILE A 7 8.81 0.63 -12.37
C ILE A 7 7.36 0.19 -12.63
N LEU A 8 6.59 0.95 -13.40
CA LEU A 8 5.22 0.54 -13.79
C LEU A 8 5.24 -0.70 -14.69
N GLY A 9 6.22 -0.79 -15.59
CA GLY A 9 6.45 -1.97 -16.42
C GLY A 9 6.67 -3.25 -15.60
N ARG A 10 7.13 -3.16 -14.34
CA ARG A 10 7.30 -4.33 -13.45
C ARG A 10 5.98 -4.90 -12.92
N PHE A 11 4.93 -4.10 -12.82
CA PHE A 11 3.62 -4.56 -12.31
C PHE A 11 2.63 -4.92 -13.44
N GLY A 12 2.96 -4.56 -14.69
CA GLY A 12 2.17 -4.87 -15.86
C GLY A 12 0.90 -4.04 -15.98
N ASP A 13 -0.10 -4.59 -16.65
CA ASP A 13 -1.44 -4.02 -16.80
C ASP A 13 -2.35 -4.32 -15.60
N THR A 14 -3.61 -3.87 -15.65
CA THR A 14 -4.61 -4.15 -14.62
C THR A 14 -4.78 -5.65 -14.38
N ALA A 15 -4.78 -6.46 -15.45
CA ALA A 15 -4.89 -7.91 -15.34
C ALA A 15 -3.71 -8.54 -14.59
N SER A 16 -2.49 -8.05 -14.83
CA SER A 16 -1.28 -8.48 -14.13
C SER A 16 -1.33 -8.10 -12.65
N CYS A 17 -1.75 -6.86 -12.33
CA CYS A 17 -1.98 -6.42 -10.95
C CYS A 17 -3.00 -7.30 -10.22
N LEU A 18 -4.13 -7.61 -10.86
CA LEU A 18 -5.18 -8.48 -10.31
C LEU A 18 -4.68 -9.90 -10.07
N LYS A 19 -3.92 -10.48 -11.01
CA LYS A 19 -3.28 -11.79 -10.83
C LYS A 19 -2.32 -11.81 -9.64
N HIS A 20 -1.52 -10.74 -9.46
CA HIS A 20 -0.63 -10.63 -8.31
C HIS A 20 -1.41 -10.52 -7.00
N LEU A 21 -2.47 -9.71 -6.96
CA LEU A 21 -3.32 -9.52 -5.78
C LEU A 21 -4.04 -10.80 -5.36
N GLU A 22 -4.46 -11.60 -6.33
CA GLU A 22 -5.09 -12.89 -6.12
C GLU A 22 -4.08 -13.93 -5.62
N ARG A 23 -2.88 -13.99 -6.23
CA ARG A 23 -1.80 -14.88 -5.76
C ARG A 23 -1.43 -14.60 -4.30
N THR A 24 -1.15 -13.35 -3.96
CA THR A 24 -0.72 -12.99 -2.59
C THR A 24 -1.83 -13.22 -1.56
N ARG A 25 -3.10 -13.14 -1.98
CA ARG A 25 -4.22 -13.49 -1.10
C ARG A 25 -4.30 -14.96 -0.81
N ARG A 26 -4.12 -15.82 -1.81
CA ARG A 26 -4.06 -17.27 -1.57
C ARG A 26 -2.92 -17.64 -0.63
N GLU A 27 -1.75 -17.06 -0.85
CA GLU A 27 -0.58 -17.26 0.03
C GLU A 27 -0.90 -16.82 1.48
N LEU A 28 -1.56 -15.66 1.65
CA LEU A 28 -1.98 -15.18 2.96
C LEU A 28 -2.99 -16.13 3.63
N VAL A 29 -4.03 -16.57 2.91
CA VAL A 29 -5.07 -17.47 3.45
C VAL A 29 -4.47 -18.81 3.85
N GLN A 30 -3.64 -19.40 3.00
CA GLN A 30 -2.93 -20.65 3.30
C GLN A 30 -2.04 -20.52 4.54
N LEU A 31 -1.34 -19.40 4.71
CA LEU A 31 -0.55 -19.15 5.90
C LEU A 31 -1.43 -19.12 7.15
N ILE A 32 -2.57 -18.43 7.11
CA ILE A 32 -3.51 -18.36 8.24
C ILE A 32 -4.06 -19.75 8.60
N GLU A 33 -4.45 -20.52 7.60
CA GLU A 33 -4.97 -21.89 7.77
C GLU A 33 -3.95 -22.82 8.41
N SER A 34 -2.65 -22.62 8.14
CA SER A 34 -1.57 -23.43 8.72
C SER A 34 -1.26 -23.14 10.19
N LEU A 35 -1.66 -21.96 10.71
CA LEU A 35 -1.39 -21.56 12.09
C LEU A 35 -2.44 -22.14 13.04
N SER A 36 -2.02 -22.52 14.26
CA SER A 36 -2.95 -22.78 15.36
C SER A 36 -3.54 -21.48 15.91
N ASP A 37 -4.66 -21.55 16.64
CA ASP A 37 -5.25 -20.36 17.28
C ASP A 37 -4.32 -19.71 18.31
N GLU A 38 -3.53 -20.51 19.02
CA GLU A 38 -2.50 -19.98 19.92
C GLU A 38 -1.46 -19.19 19.13
N GLN A 39 -0.93 -19.73 18.04
CA GLN A 39 0.06 -19.04 17.20
C GLN A 39 -0.51 -17.77 16.56
N LEU A 40 -1.78 -17.81 16.13
CA LEU A 40 -2.46 -16.69 15.49
C LEU A 40 -2.61 -15.49 16.43
N HIS A 41 -2.87 -15.73 17.72
CA HIS A 41 -3.14 -14.65 18.70
C HIS A 41 -1.93 -14.31 19.57
N LYS A 42 -0.87 -15.12 19.56
CA LYS A 42 0.33 -14.87 20.35
C LYS A 42 1.08 -13.64 19.87
N ARG A 43 1.24 -12.65 20.76
CA ARG A 43 2.14 -11.52 20.55
C ARG A 43 3.59 -11.92 20.86
N PRO A 44 4.55 -11.67 19.95
CA PRO A 44 5.97 -11.92 20.23
C PRO A 44 6.58 -10.96 21.26
N GLY A 45 5.99 -9.78 21.46
CA GLY A 45 6.45 -8.75 22.39
C GLY A 45 5.41 -7.64 22.55
N SER A 46 5.62 -6.72 23.49
CA SER A 46 4.67 -5.63 23.81
C SER A 46 4.40 -4.68 22.64
N ASP A 47 5.41 -4.42 21.81
CA ASP A 47 5.34 -3.49 20.67
C ASP A 47 5.24 -4.20 19.30
N ILE A 48 4.98 -5.51 19.33
CA ILE A 48 4.90 -6.37 18.14
C ILE A 48 3.50 -6.96 18.06
N TRP A 49 2.82 -6.66 16.95
CA TRP A 49 1.50 -7.21 16.66
C TRP A 49 1.55 -8.73 16.50
N SER A 50 0.51 -9.40 17.02
CA SER A 50 0.27 -10.80 16.72
C SER A 50 -0.09 -10.98 15.24
N PRO A 51 -0.01 -12.21 14.69
CA PRO A 51 -0.50 -12.47 13.35
C PRO A 51 -1.96 -12.02 13.13
N ALA A 52 -2.85 -12.23 14.10
CA ALA A 52 -4.24 -11.75 14.05
C ALA A 52 -4.34 -10.22 13.90
N GLU A 53 -3.51 -9.48 14.64
CA GLU A 53 -3.48 -8.01 14.57
C GLU A 53 -2.87 -7.52 13.25
N VAL A 54 -1.90 -8.23 12.69
CA VAL A 54 -1.39 -7.94 11.34
C VAL A 54 -2.49 -8.14 10.29
N LEU A 55 -3.31 -9.18 10.42
CA LEU A 55 -4.47 -9.39 9.53
C LEU A 55 -5.52 -8.30 9.68
N GLU A 56 -5.81 -7.87 10.90
CA GLU A 56 -6.71 -6.74 11.15
C GLU A 56 -6.16 -5.45 10.54
N HIS A 57 -4.85 -5.21 10.60
CA HIS A 57 -4.25 -4.09 9.90
C HIS A 57 -4.45 -4.18 8.38
N VAL A 58 -4.21 -5.36 7.79
CA VAL A 58 -4.43 -5.59 6.35
C VAL A 58 -5.90 -5.37 5.96
N LEU A 59 -6.84 -5.83 6.79
CA LEU A 59 -8.27 -5.58 6.63
C LEU A 59 -8.60 -4.09 6.52
N LEU A 60 -8.11 -3.30 7.49
CA LEU A 60 -8.35 -1.85 7.53
C LEU A 60 -7.74 -1.15 6.32
N VAL A 61 -6.56 -1.59 5.87
CA VAL A 61 -5.89 -1.04 4.69
C VAL A 61 -6.66 -1.39 3.41
N GLU A 62 -7.04 -2.65 3.19
CA GLU A 62 -7.81 -3.03 1.99
C GLU A 62 -9.17 -2.29 1.93
N GLU A 63 -9.85 -2.12 3.08
CA GLU A 63 -11.09 -1.37 3.14
C GLU A 63 -10.89 0.11 2.81
N SER A 64 -9.82 0.72 3.34
CA SER A 64 -9.46 2.11 3.03
C SER A 64 -9.15 2.30 1.55
N VAL A 65 -8.44 1.35 0.94
CA VAL A 65 -8.12 1.35 -0.49
C VAL A 65 -9.38 1.28 -1.35
N GLY A 66 -10.33 0.40 -1.03
CA GLY A 66 -11.62 0.35 -1.76
C GLY A 66 -12.35 1.69 -1.72
N LYS A 67 -12.40 2.33 -0.54
CA LYS A 67 -12.96 3.69 -0.38
C LYS A 67 -12.22 4.74 -1.20
N ILE A 68 -10.88 4.61 -1.31
CA ILE A 68 -10.06 5.51 -2.12
C ILE A 68 -10.40 5.36 -3.60
N ILE A 69 -10.42 4.13 -4.12
CA ILE A 69 -10.76 3.84 -5.53
C ILE A 69 -12.15 4.40 -5.86
N ARG A 70 -13.15 4.10 -5.03
CA ARG A 70 -14.52 4.63 -5.18
C ARG A 70 -14.56 6.15 -5.25
N ARG A 71 -13.86 6.83 -4.34
CA ARG A 71 -13.85 8.30 -4.32
C ARG A 71 -13.12 8.87 -5.53
N LEU A 72 -12.00 8.27 -5.96
CA LEU A 72 -11.29 8.71 -7.17
C LEU A 72 -12.17 8.55 -8.41
N ARG A 73 -12.96 7.49 -8.50
CA ARG A 73 -14.00 7.33 -9.54
C ARG A 73 -15.00 8.50 -9.51
N LYS A 74 -15.57 8.80 -8.34
CA LYS A 74 -16.51 9.93 -8.17
C LYS A 74 -15.91 11.29 -8.52
N VAL A 75 -14.66 11.55 -8.10
CA VAL A 75 -13.95 12.80 -8.44
C VAL A 75 -13.77 12.93 -9.95
N ALA A 76 -13.44 11.82 -10.64
CA ALA A 76 -13.29 11.85 -12.09
C ALA A 76 -14.60 12.07 -12.85
N LEU A 77 -15.74 11.69 -12.25
CA LEU A 77 -17.09 11.98 -12.74
C LEU A 77 -17.60 13.37 -12.33
N GLY A 78 -16.84 14.12 -11.51
CA GLY A 78 -17.27 15.42 -10.98
C GLY A 78 -18.31 15.33 -9.85
N GLU A 79 -18.54 14.14 -9.29
CA GLU A 79 -19.53 13.88 -8.24
C GLU A 79 -18.98 14.07 -6.81
N ALA A 80 -17.68 14.31 -6.67
CA ALA A 80 -17.04 14.48 -5.38
C ALA A 80 -15.82 15.42 -5.45
N ASP A 81 -15.53 16.07 -4.33
CA ASP A 81 -14.32 16.87 -4.20
C ASP A 81 -13.06 16.00 -4.12
N PRO A 82 -11.93 16.51 -4.66
CA PRO A 82 -10.63 15.88 -4.52
C PRO A 82 -10.28 15.54 -3.07
N PHE A 83 -9.35 14.61 -2.88
CA PHE A 83 -8.85 14.30 -1.55
C PHE A 83 -8.19 15.53 -0.91
N PRO A 84 -8.50 15.83 0.36
CA PRO A 84 -7.74 16.84 1.08
C PRO A 84 -6.28 16.40 1.21
N SER A 85 -5.37 17.36 1.28
CA SER A 85 -3.97 17.05 1.58
C SER A 85 -3.87 16.41 2.96
N LEU A 86 -3.35 15.19 3.01
CA LEU A 86 -3.09 14.51 4.28
C LEU A 86 -1.73 14.92 4.84
N PRO A 87 -1.58 14.98 6.18
CA PRO A 87 -0.28 15.19 6.80
C PRO A 87 0.67 14.06 6.42
N ALA A 88 1.98 14.34 6.47
CA ALA A 88 2.98 13.33 6.22
C ALA A 88 2.89 12.20 7.25
N GLY A 89 3.10 10.97 6.79
CA GLY A 89 3.15 9.80 7.65
C GLY A 89 4.28 9.89 8.68
N GLN A 90 4.04 9.39 9.88
CA GLN A 90 5.02 9.35 10.95
C GLN A 90 5.84 8.07 10.89
N THR A 91 7.12 8.11 11.26
CA THR A 91 7.98 6.92 11.38
C THR A 91 8.38 6.69 12.82
N ARG A 92 8.55 5.42 13.18
CA ARG A 92 9.21 5.00 14.42
C ARG A 92 10.70 5.40 14.40
N PRO A 93 11.38 5.41 15.56
CA PRO A 93 12.82 5.67 15.63
C PRO A 93 13.68 4.70 14.79
N ASP A 94 13.19 3.48 14.56
CA ASP A 94 13.82 2.46 13.70
C ASP A 94 13.65 2.73 12.18
N GLY A 95 13.01 3.84 11.81
CA GLY A 95 12.75 4.23 10.42
C GLY A 95 11.51 3.59 9.78
N ARG A 96 10.82 2.67 10.47
CA ARG A 96 9.62 2.01 9.91
C ARG A 96 8.40 2.94 9.96
N PRO A 97 7.50 2.88 8.96
CA PRO A 97 6.22 3.60 9.01
C PRO A 97 5.42 3.24 10.26
N LEU A 98 4.91 4.26 10.95
CA LEU A 98 3.96 4.10 12.03
C LEU A 98 2.54 4.10 11.44
N ALA A 99 1.77 3.04 11.71
CA ALA A 99 0.39 2.99 11.23
C ALA A 99 -0.42 4.16 11.82
N PRO A 100 -1.14 4.93 10.98
CA PRO A 100 -2.06 5.95 11.47
C PRO A 100 -3.08 5.36 12.45
N PRO A 101 -3.59 6.12 13.42
CA PRO A 101 -4.53 5.61 14.43
C PRO A 101 -5.73 4.85 13.85
N ALA A 102 -6.27 5.31 12.72
CA ALA A 102 -7.39 4.66 12.04
C ALA A 102 -7.06 3.26 11.48
N MET A 103 -5.78 2.97 11.24
CA MET A 103 -5.29 1.72 10.67
C MET A 103 -4.60 0.84 11.72
N GLN A 104 -4.62 1.22 13.00
CA GLN A 104 -4.05 0.39 14.06
C GLN A 104 -5.04 -0.74 14.40
N PRO A 105 -4.56 -1.98 14.56
CA PRO A 105 -5.40 -3.08 14.97
C PRO A 105 -5.88 -2.88 16.41
N LYS A 106 -7.12 -3.29 16.70
CA LYS A 106 -7.70 -3.23 18.03
C LYS A 106 -7.56 -4.56 18.77
N GLY A 107 -7.36 -5.64 18.04
CA GLY A 107 -7.37 -7.00 18.56
C GLY A 107 -8.77 -7.50 18.92
N GLY A 108 -8.84 -8.76 19.33
CA GLY A 108 -10.07 -9.38 19.85
C GLY A 108 -10.99 -10.02 18.82
N LEU A 109 -10.63 -10.00 17.52
CA LEU A 109 -11.35 -10.75 16.49
C LEU A 109 -10.98 -12.23 16.54
N SER A 110 -11.98 -13.10 16.44
CA SER A 110 -11.78 -14.54 16.26
C SER A 110 -11.24 -14.87 14.86
N ARG A 111 -10.69 -16.07 14.69
CA ARG A 111 -10.24 -16.58 13.37
C ARG A 111 -11.36 -16.47 12.33
N THR A 112 -12.56 -16.94 12.67
CA THR A 112 -13.70 -16.96 11.75
C THR A 112 -14.08 -15.53 11.33
N GLU A 113 -14.16 -14.60 12.28
CA GLU A 113 -14.45 -13.19 11.96
C GLU A 113 -13.37 -12.55 11.09
N LEU A 114 -12.08 -12.86 11.34
CA LEU A 114 -10.99 -12.37 10.51
C LEU A 114 -11.13 -12.87 9.07
N GLN A 115 -11.39 -14.17 8.88
CA GLN A 115 -11.55 -14.79 7.56
C GLN A 115 -12.77 -14.23 6.81
N GLU A 116 -13.92 -14.13 7.47
CA GLU A 116 -15.14 -13.59 6.89
C GLU A 116 -14.96 -12.13 6.46
N ARG A 117 -14.39 -11.29 7.34
CA ARG A 117 -14.10 -9.89 7.02
C ARG A 117 -13.07 -9.78 5.90
N LEU A 118 -12.06 -10.65 5.89
CA LEU A 118 -11.03 -10.64 4.85
C LEU A 118 -11.68 -10.94 3.50
N GLN A 119 -12.55 -11.93 3.44
CA GLN A 119 -13.29 -12.24 2.22
C GLN A 119 -14.19 -11.08 1.80
N ALA A 120 -14.99 -10.53 2.71
CA ALA A 120 -15.92 -9.45 2.42
C ALA A 120 -15.22 -8.19 1.90
N VAL A 121 -14.11 -7.79 2.54
CA VAL A 121 -13.32 -6.62 2.09
C VAL A 121 -12.69 -6.87 0.73
N ARG A 122 -12.24 -8.11 0.45
CA ARG A 122 -11.68 -8.44 -0.87
C ARG A 122 -12.70 -8.34 -1.98
N THR A 123 -13.89 -8.94 -1.78
CA THR A 123 -14.97 -8.88 -2.77
C THR A 123 -15.29 -7.42 -3.09
N ARG A 124 -15.51 -6.59 -2.06
CA ARG A 124 -15.77 -5.16 -2.25
C ARG A 124 -14.64 -4.44 -2.99
N LEU A 125 -13.38 -4.72 -2.67
CA LEU A 125 -12.25 -4.12 -3.37
C LEU A 125 -12.26 -4.48 -4.86
N LEU A 126 -12.51 -5.75 -5.19
CA LEU A 126 -12.56 -6.20 -6.58
C LEU A 126 -13.75 -5.60 -7.33
N ASP A 127 -14.91 -5.46 -6.68
CA ASP A 127 -16.08 -4.78 -7.25
C ASP A 127 -15.75 -3.31 -7.58
N GLU A 128 -15.10 -2.60 -6.65
CA GLU A 128 -14.68 -1.20 -6.89
C GLU A 128 -13.67 -1.08 -8.03
N VAL A 129 -12.75 -2.04 -8.16
CA VAL A 129 -11.80 -2.08 -9.29
C VAL A 129 -12.51 -2.37 -10.61
N ALA A 130 -13.47 -3.30 -10.62
CA ALA A 130 -14.25 -3.64 -11.81
C ALA A 130 -15.12 -2.47 -12.27
N GLU A 131 -15.82 -1.81 -11.35
CA GLU A 131 -16.64 -0.62 -11.62
C GLU A 131 -15.82 0.58 -12.11
N SER A 132 -14.55 0.67 -11.73
CA SER A 132 -13.66 1.74 -12.20
C SER A 132 -13.25 1.61 -13.67
N GLY A 133 -13.39 0.44 -14.29
CA GLY A 133 -13.15 0.22 -15.72
C GLY A 133 -11.68 0.44 -16.17
N GLU A 134 -11.47 0.37 -17.49
CA GLU A 134 -10.16 0.66 -18.09
C GLU A 134 -9.92 2.17 -18.18
N ARG A 135 -9.21 2.70 -17.18
CA ARG A 135 -8.56 4.02 -17.16
C ARG A 135 -9.51 5.21 -17.40
N LEU A 136 -9.79 5.93 -16.32
CA LEU A 136 -10.27 7.31 -16.42
C LEU A 136 -9.26 8.12 -17.28
N PRO A 137 -9.72 8.93 -18.25
CA PRO A 137 -8.83 9.64 -19.19
C PRO A 137 -7.90 10.65 -18.50
N ASN A 138 -8.30 11.16 -17.33
CA ASN A 138 -7.45 11.94 -16.43
C ASN A 138 -7.74 11.54 -14.97
N PRO A 139 -7.12 10.46 -14.48
CA PRO A 139 -7.46 9.92 -13.17
C PRO A 139 -6.95 10.86 -12.08
N PRO A 140 -7.80 11.25 -11.11
CA PRO A 140 -7.36 12.04 -9.98
C PRO A 140 -6.30 11.27 -9.18
N THR A 141 -5.31 11.99 -8.66
CA THR A 141 -4.21 11.39 -7.91
C THR A 141 -4.44 11.49 -6.41
N TYR A 142 -4.34 10.36 -5.71
CA TYR A 142 -4.28 10.31 -4.25
C TYR A 142 -2.83 10.41 -3.76
N LYS A 143 -2.51 11.45 -2.98
CA LYS A 143 -1.19 11.64 -2.37
C LYS A 143 -1.08 10.86 -1.06
N HIS A 144 -0.59 9.63 -1.14
CA HIS A 144 -0.46 8.76 0.03
C HIS A 144 0.53 9.34 1.08
N PRO A 145 0.16 9.43 2.37
CA PRO A 145 0.96 10.05 3.44
C PRO A 145 2.42 9.58 3.55
N PHE A 146 2.67 8.31 3.20
CA PHE A 146 3.99 7.68 3.24
C PHE A 146 4.70 7.58 1.91
N PHE A 147 3.96 7.49 0.80
CA PHE A 147 4.50 7.02 -0.48
C PHE A 147 4.50 8.07 -1.57
N TRP A 148 3.95 9.26 -1.31
CA TRP A 148 3.92 10.33 -2.31
C TRP A 148 5.20 11.17 -2.36
N ARG A 149 6.12 11.02 -1.39
CA ARG A 149 7.35 11.83 -1.37
C ARG A 149 8.44 11.22 -2.27
N PRO A 150 9.07 12.01 -3.15
CA PRO A 150 10.10 11.53 -4.08
C PRO A 150 11.41 11.10 -3.39
N ASP A 151 11.75 11.71 -2.25
CA ASP A 151 12.98 11.45 -1.50
C ASP A 151 13.09 10.00 -0.96
N ARG A 152 11.96 9.33 -0.69
CA ARG A 152 11.94 7.99 -0.08
C ARG A 152 11.96 6.82 -1.07
N PHE A 153 11.83 7.08 -2.38
CA PHE A 153 11.94 6.06 -3.44
C PHE A 153 13.27 6.11 -4.20
N GLY A 154 14.27 6.84 -3.69
CA GLY A 154 15.55 6.99 -4.38
C GLY A 154 15.47 7.88 -5.63
N LEU A 155 14.41 8.69 -5.76
CA LEU A 155 14.42 9.79 -6.72
C LEU A 155 15.20 10.93 -6.07
N ALA A 156 16.52 10.90 -6.25
CA ALA A 156 17.35 12.06 -6.04
C ALA A 156 16.75 13.22 -6.85
N THR A 157 16.05 14.13 -6.16
CA THR A 157 15.71 15.41 -6.76
C THR A 157 17.04 16.09 -7.04
N ASN A 158 17.38 16.20 -8.32
CA ASN A 158 18.58 16.86 -8.81
C ASN A 158 18.61 18.28 -8.21
N ARG A 159 19.36 18.45 -7.11
CA ARG A 159 19.51 19.72 -6.42
C ARG A 159 20.90 20.24 -6.78
N GLY A 160 20.94 21.14 -7.75
CA GLY A 160 22.09 21.98 -8.01
C GLY A 160 22.48 22.02 -9.48
N LEU A 161 22.03 23.05 -10.19
CA LEU A 161 22.84 23.88 -11.09
C LEU A 161 22.04 25.16 -11.42
N PRO A 162 22.73 26.29 -11.69
CA PRO A 162 22.24 27.63 -11.43
C PRO A 162 21.23 28.15 -12.46
N ARG A 163 20.46 29.12 -11.98
CA ARG A 163 19.46 29.94 -12.67
C ARG A 163 19.99 30.46 -14.02
N ALA A 164 19.35 30.05 -15.11
CA ALA A 164 19.41 30.73 -16.39
C ALA A 164 18.03 31.34 -16.71
N THR A 165 18.04 32.59 -17.15
CA THR A 165 16.88 33.40 -17.58
C THR A 165 16.13 32.79 -18.78
N PRO A 166 14.85 33.14 -19.01
CA PRO A 166 14.00 32.45 -19.97
C PRO A 166 14.17 32.98 -21.40
N PRO A 167 13.79 32.18 -22.40
CA PRO A 167 12.97 32.73 -23.47
C PRO A 167 11.71 31.90 -23.77
N SER A 168 10.63 32.65 -23.97
CA SER A 168 9.52 32.47 -24.93
C SER A 168 8.97 31.08 -25.29
N ALA A 169 7.70 30.89 -24.91
CA ALA A 169 6.54 30.41 -25.68
C ALA A 169 6.59 29.10 -26.50
N ASN A 170 5.53 28.33 -26.25
CA ASN A 170 4.78 27.43 -27.13
C ASN A 170 4.97 25.91 -26.99
N SER A 171 3.79 25.28 -26.97
CA SER A 171 3.47 23.91 -27.40
C SER A 171 3.26 22.88 -26.29
N SER A 172 1.99 22.75 -25.93
CA SER A 172 1.22 21.51 -25.78
C SER A 172 2.03 20.23 -25.50
N THR A 173 1.86 19.66 -24.31
CA THR A 173 2.00 18.20 -24.17
C THR A 173 1.06 17.67 -23.09
N THR A 174 0.13 16.84 -23.57
CA THR A 174 -0.78 15.96 -22.85
C THR A 174 -0.09 15.22 -21.71
N ASN A 175 -0.59 15.34 -20.48
CA ASN A 175 -0.11 14.54 -19.34
C ASN A 175 -1.29 13.81 -18.71
N ALA A 176 -1.29 12.48 -18.86
CA ALA A 176 -2.15 11.54 -18.15
C ALA A 176 -1.30 10.79 -17.11
N VAL A 177 -1.75 10.70 -15.84
CA VAL A 177 -1.05 9.90 -14.81
C VAL A 177 -2.01 9.25 -13.81
N SER A 178 -1.99 7.91 -13.81
CA SER A 178 -2.76 6.93 -12.99
C SER A 178 -2.15 6.61 -11.60
N LEU A 179 -3.02 6.05 -10.73
CA LEU A 179 -2.80 5.59 -9.34
C LEU A 179 -1.57 4.69 -9.12
N ARG A 180 -0.94 4.81 -7.94
CA ARG A 180 0.19 3.98 -7.46
C ARG A 180 -0.16 3.27 -6.14
N MET A 181 0.15 1.97 -6.04
CA MET A 181 0.20 1.22 -4.78
C MET A 181 1.32 0.17 -4.86
N GLY A 182 2.25 0.15 -3.90
CA GLY A 182 3.36 -0.79 -3.85
C GLY A 182 3.60 -1.29 -2.44
N CYS A 183 3.30 -2.57 -2.20
CA CYS A 183 3.69 -3.31 -1.00
C CYS A 183 5.15 -3.78 -1.15
N ARG A 184 6.04 -3.42 -0.23
CA ARG A 184 7.32 -4.11 -0.03
C ARG A 184 7.12 -5.25 0.97
N ALA A 185 7.42 -6.47 0.54
CA ALA A 185 7.54 -7.64 1.39
C ALA A 185 8.72 -7.46 2.36
N TYR A 186 8.48 -7.73 3.65
CA TYR A 186 9.53 -7.78 4.66
C TYR A 186 10.25 -9.13 4.58
N LYS A 187 11.57 -9.09 4.36
CA LYS A 187 12.46 -10.25 4.50
C LYS A 187 12.69 -10.44 6.00
N LEU A 188 12.14 -11.51 6.58
CA LEU A 188 12.48 -11.97 7.92
C LEU A 188 13.93 -12.45 7.91
N GLY A 189 14.83 -11.66 8.48
CA GLY A 189 16.22 -12.09 8.72
C GLY A 189 16.25 -13.05 9.90
N GLY A 190 16.49 -14.33 9.63
CA GLY A 190 16.85 -15.31 10.64
C GLY A 190 18.28 -15.06 11.12
N SER A 191 18.44 -14.68 12.38
CA SER A 191 19.72 -14.74 13.07
C SER A 191 19.88 -16.15 13.64
N HIS A 192 20.80 -16.93 13.09
CA HIS A 192 21.35 -18.11 13.74
C HIS A 192 22.22 -17.66 14.92
N PRO A 193 22.05 -18.21 16.13
CA PRO A 193 23.01 -18.03 17.22
C PRO A 193 24.12 -19.09 17.06
N ASN A 194 25.36 -18.64 16.81
CA ASN A 194 26.52 -19.45 17.12
C ASN A 194 26.80 -19.29 18.61
N GLY A 195 26.48 -20.34 19.37
CA GLY A 195 27.08 -20.56 20.67
C GLY A 195 28.55 -20.94 20.49
N HIS A 196 29.41 -20.39 21.33
CA HIS A 196 30.56 -21.11 21.81
C HIS A 196 30.77 -20.75 23.28
N GLU A 197 30.79 -21.81 24.07
CA GLU A 197 30.83 -21.86 25.52
C GLU A 197 32.15 -21.37 26.11
N ASN A 198 32.09 -20.91 27.36
CA ASN A 198 33.22 -20.66 28.24
C ASN A 198 33.95 -21.95 28.61
N SER A 199 35.28 -21.92 28.61
CA SER A 199 36.17 -22.40 29.69
C SER A 199 37.59 -21.92 29.44
#